data_AF-A0A3D0P412-F1
#
_entry.id   AF-A0A3D0P412-F1
#
_cell.length_a   1.000
_cell.length_b   1.000
_cell.length_c   1.000
_cell.angle_alpha   90.00
_cell.angle_beta   90.00
_cell.angle_gamma   90.00
#
_symmetry.space_group_name_H-M   'P 1'
#
loop_
_entity.id
_entity.type
_entity.pdbx_description
1 polymer ?
#
loop_
_entity_poly.entity_id
_entity_poly.type
_entity_poly.pdbx_seq_one_letter_code
_entity_poly.pdbx_strand_id
1 'polypeptide(L)'
;MRNKIVLVPFPFDDLTTTKVRPAVCLTNEIAPYGHVVLAFITSKVPSAPGATDLVIQANDPDFQTNGLKVASTIRLHRLMTVSKKIIRRDLGELSPRQRTNIDSMLSLLFGI
;
A
#
# COMPACT_ATOMS: atom_id res chain seq x y z
N MET A 1 -12.75 1.92 2.61
CA MET A 1 -11.57 1.11 2.22
C MET A 1 -10.25 1.81 2.48
N ARG A 2 -10.21 3.15 2.45
CA ARG A 2 -8.99 3.92 2.71
C ARG A 2 -8.26 3.40 3.96
N ASN A 3 -6.93 3.32 3.88
CA ASN A 3 -5.99 2.83 4.90
C ASN A 3 -5.99 1.31 5.15
N LYS A 4 -6.83 0.53 4.46
CA LYS A 4 -6.79 -0.93 4.56
C LYS A 4 -5.61 -1.51 3.78
N ILE A 5 -4.96 -2.50 4.36
CA ILE A 5 -3.96 -3.33 3.70
C ILE A 5 -4.66 -4.58 3.19
N VAL A 6 -4.59 -4.79 1.88
CA VAL A 6 -5.32 -5.83 1.17
C VAL A 6 -4.39 -6.68 0.32
N LEU A 7 -4.79 -7.91 0.04
CA LEU A 7 -4.09 -8.80 -0.86
C LEU A 7 -4.74 -8.74 -2.26
N VAL A 8 -3.95 -8.40 -3.28
CA VAL A 8 -4.44 -8.18 -4.66
C VAL A 8 -3.44 -8.72 -5.69
N PRO A 9 -3.88 -9.18 -6.88
CA PRO A 9 -2.97 -9.37 -8.00
C PRO A 9 -2.36 -8.02 -8.41
N PHE A 10 -1.04 -7.87 -8.19
CA PHE A 10 -0.31 -6.65 -8.53
C PHE A 10 0.71 -6.98 -9.64
N PRO A 11 0.70 -6.24 -10.76
CA PRO A 11 1.63 -6.49 -11.86
C PRO A 11 3.07 -6.11 -11.49
N PHE A 12 4.04 -6.75 -12.15
CA PHE A 12 5.41 -6.21 -12.17
C PHE A 12 5.46 -4.90 -12.96
N ASP A 13 6.56 -4.16 -12.81
CA ASP A 13 6.72 -2.83 -13.42
C ASP A 13 6.76 -2.89 -14.96
N ASP A 14 7.16 -4.03 -15.52
CA ASP A 14 7.15 -4.33 -16.95
C ASP A 14 5.81 -4.89 -17.44
N LEU A 15 4.82 -5.03 -16.54
CA LEU A 15 3.49 -5.60 -16.79
C LEU A 15 3.49 -7.04 -17.33
N THR A 16 4.63 -7.74 -17.31
CA THR A 16 4.76 -9.07 -17.94
C THR A 16 4.04 -10.16 -17.17
N THR A 17 4.01 -10.04 -15.83
CA THR A 17 3.39 -11.02 -14.95
C THR A 17 2.72 -10.34 -13.77
N THR A 18 1.77 -11.04 -13.15
CA THR A 18 1.10 -10.60 -11.92
C THR A 18 1.44 -11.54 -10.79
N LYS A 19 1.69 -10.99 -9.59
CA LYS A 19 1.80 -11.77 -8.36
C LYS A 19 0.82 -11.24 -7.32
N VAL A 20 0.26 -12.13 -6.53
CA VAL A 20 -0.61 -11.76 -5.41
C VAL A 20 0.27 -11.18 -4.30
N ARG A 21 0.06 -9.89 -3.98
CA ARG A 21 0.90 -9.14 -3.04
C ARG A 21 0.05 -8.21 -2.17
N PRO A 22 0.54 -7.84 -0.97
CA PRO A 22 -0.10 -6.81 -0.19
C PRO A 22 -0.05 -5.45 -0.91
N ALA A 23 -1.09 -4.65 -0.72
CA ALA A 23 -1.21 -3.29 -1.20
C ALA A 23 -2.03 -2.48 -0.20
N VAL A 24 -1.79 -1.18 -0.12
CA VAL A 24 -2.57 -0.29 0.76
C VAL A 24 -3.58 0.49 -0.04
N CYS A 25 -4.82 0.56 0.44
CA CYS A 25 -5.89 1.34 -0.16
C CYS A 25 -5.71 2.83 0.17
N LEU A 26 -5.45 3.67 -0.83
CA LEU A 26 -5.28 5.11 -0.65
C LEU A 26 -6.60 5.89 -0.70
N THR A 27 -7.63 5.29 -1.28
CA THR A 27 -8.97 5.89 -1.41
C THR A 27 -10.03 5.00 -0.80
N ASN A 28 -11.19 5.58 -0.54
CA ASN A 28 -12.42 4.80 -0.50
C ASN A 28 -12.81 4.33 -1.91
N GLU A 29 -13.85 3.52 -2.00
CA GLU A 29 -14.43 3.16 -3.30
C GLU A 29 -14.89 4.42 -4.01
N ILE A 30 -14.38 4.60 -5.23
CA ILE A 30 -14.75 5.68 -6.14
C ILE A 30 -15.92 5.18 -6.98
N ALA A 31 -17.07 5.84 -6.80
CA ALA A 31 -18.29 5.59 -7.55
C ALA A 31 -18.17 6.11 -9.01
N PRO A 32 -18.96 5.58 -9.95
CA PRO A 32 -19.96 4.52 -9.78
C PRO A 32 -19.36 3.09 -9.87
N TYR A 33 -18.12 2.96 -10.33
CA TYR A 33 -17.56 1.68 -10.74
C TYR A 33 -16.93 0.86 -9.60
N GLY A 34 -16.86 1.41 -8.38
CA GLY A 34 -16.30 0.73 -7.21
C GLY A 34 -14.78 0.53 -7.33
N HIS A 35 -14.09 1.52 -7.88
CA HIS A 35 -12.64 1.50 -8.04
C HIS A 35 -11.93 1.97 -6.76
N VAL A 36 -10.74 1.46 -6.54
CA VAL A 36 -9.89 1.87 -5.41
C VAL A 36 -8.48 2.10 -5.94
N VAL A 37 -7.87 3.23 -5.55
CA VAL A 37 -6.45 3.49 -5.81
C VAL A 37 -5.63 2.81 -4.72
N LEU A 38 -4.66 2.01 -5.12
CA LEU A 38 -3.79 1.24 -4.24
C LEU A 38 -2.33 1.70 -4.39
N ALA A 39 -1.55 1.63 -3.32
CA ALA A 39 -0.09 1.67 -3.38
C ALA A 39 0.52 0.30 -3.06
N PHE A 40 1.61 0.00 -3.74
CA PHE A 40 2.31 -1.27 -3.67
C PHE A 40 3.02 -1.49 -2.32
N ILE A 41 3.02 -2.73 -1.82
CA ILE A 41 3.83 -3.15 -0.67
C ILE A 41 4.78 -4.29 -1.09
N THR A 42 6.03 -4.19 -0.66
CA THR A 42 7.06 -5.20 -0.91
C THR A 42 7.79 -5.58 0.38
N SER A 43 8.15 -6.86 0.53
CA SER A 43 9.05 -7.30 1.60
C SER A 43 10.53 -6.97 1.34
N LYS A 44 10.86 -6.46 0.13
CA LYS A 44 12.20 -5.97 -0.19
C LYS A 44 12.39 -4.56 0.37
N VAL A 45 12.89 -4.49 1.60
CA VAL A 45 13.23 -3.23 2.27
C VAL A 45 14.55 -2.70 1.68
N PRO A 46 14.56 -1.50 1.07
CA PRO A 46 15.78 -0.90 0.53
C PRO A 46 16.71 -0.42 1.67
N SER A 47 18.02 -0.44 1.43
CA SER A 47 19.01 0.11 2.37
C SER A 47 18.89 1.62 2.52
N ALA A 48 18.51 2.31 1.45
CA ALA A 48 18.20 3.74 1.42
C ALA A 48 16.78 3.92 0.86
N PRO A 49 15.75 4.05 1.71
CA PRO A 49 14.38 4.32 1.27
C PRO A 49 14.28 5.66 0.54
N GLY A 50 13.49 5.70 -0.54
CA GLY A 50 13.19 6.95 -1.23
C GLY A 50 12.26 7.86 -0.44
N ALA A 51 12.08 9.10 -0.91
CA ALA A 51 11.24 10.09 -0.24
C ALA A 51 9.75 9.71 -0.15
N THR A 52 9.31 8.73 -0.94
CA THR A 52 7.92 8.22 -0.99
C THR A 52 7.82 6.77 -0.54
N ASP A 53 8.87 6.25 0.11
CA ASP A 53 8.93 4.92 0.67
C ASP A 53 8.69 4.97 2.18
N LEU A 54 7.61 4.34 2.64
CA LEU A 54 7.36 4.14 4.07
C LEU A 54 7.80 2.74 4.48
N VAL A 55 8.84 2.65 5.30
CA VAL A 55 9.31 1.37 5.85
C VAL A 55 8.50 1.01 7.09
N ILE A 56 7.95 -0.21 7.10
CA ILE A 56 7.24 -0.80 8.23
C ILE A 56 8.13 -1.91 8.79
N GLN A 57 8.70 -1.68 9.96
CA GLN A 57 9.55 -2.65 10.64
C GLN A 57 8.71 -3.66 11.43
N ALA A 58 9.19 -4.90 11.52
CA ALA A 58 8.48 -5.97 12.24
C ALA A 58 8.43 -5.75 13.77
N ASN A 59 9.34 -4.93 14.29
CA ASN A 59 9.39 -4.55 15.72
C ASN A 59 8.62 -3.23 16.00
N ASP A 60 7.96 -2.65 15.01
CA ASP A 60 7.13 -1.47 15.20
C ASP A 60 5.90 -1.85 16.06
N PRO A 61 5.58 -1.10 17.13
CA PRO A 61 4.33 -1.30 17.89
C PRO A 61 3.08 -1.36 17.00
N ASP A 62 3.09 -0.63 15.89
CA ASP A 62 2.00 -0.57 14.92
C ASP A 62 1.98 -1.75 13.93
N PHE A 63 2.95 -2.67 14.01
CA PHE A 63 3.09 -3.74 13.01
C PHE A 63 1.92 -4.73 13.03
N GLN A 64 1.39 -5.03 14.22
CA GLN A 64 0.33 -6.02 14.40
C GLN A 64 -0.97 -5.62 13.70
N THR A 65 -1.32 -4.33 13.69
CA THR A 65 -2.56 -3.84 13.07
C THR A 65 -2.53 -3.97 11.55
N ASN A 66 -1.34 -4.00 10.95
CA ASN A 66 -1.14 -4.07 9.51
C ASN A 66 -1.47 -5.45 8.92
N GLY A 67 -1.38 -6.52 9.72
CA GLY A 67 -1.54 -7.90 9.26
C GLY A 67 -0.44 -8.39 8.30
N LEU A 68 0.66 -7.64 8.18
CA LEU A 68 1.85 -8.06 7.46
C LEU A 68 2.61 -9.13 8.25
N LYS A 69 3.27 -10.06 7.55
CA LYS A 69 4.03 -11.16 8.19
C LYS A 69 5.49 -10.84 8.43
N VAL A 70 6.05 -9.90 7.66
CA VAL A 70 7.47 -9.52 7.68
C VAL A 70 7.61 -8.03 7.49
N ALA A 71 8.77 -7.48 7.87
CA ALA A 71 9.14 -6.12 7.57
C ALA A 71 8.97 -5.83 6.07
N SER A 72 8.40 -4.68 5.75
CA SER A 72 7.97 -4.35 4.39
C SER A 72 8.11 -2.86 4.12
N THR A 73 8.03 -2.48 2.85
CA THR A 73 8.06 -1.08 2.40
C THR A 73 6.82 -0.81 1.54
N ILE A 74 6.08 0.23 1.91
CA ILE A 74 5.03 0.81 1.08
C ILE A 74 5.70 1.78 0.10
N ARG A 75 5.49 1.59 -1.20
CA ARG A 75 6.05 2.43 -2.25
C ARG A 75 4.96 3.29 -2.87
N LEU A 76 4.85 4.54 -2.44
CA LEU A 76 3.73 5.41 -2.87
C LEU A 76 3.85 5.87 -4.32
N HIS A 77 5.05 5.84 -4.92
CA HIS A 77 5.23 6.08 -6.35
C HIS A 77 4.74 4.91 -7.24
N ARG A 78 4.37 3.76 -6.65
CA ARG A 78 3.83 2.60 -7.38
C ARG A 78 2.34 2.45 -7.12
N LEU A 79 1.56 3.19 -7.90
CA LEU A 79 0.11 3.25 -7.78
C LEU A 79 -0.59 2.38 -8.82
N MET A 80 -1.75 1.85 -8.46
CA MET A 80 -2.65 1.17 -9.38
C MET A 80 -4.11 1.39 -8.99
N THR A 81 -4.95 1.68 -9.97
CA THR A 81 -6.41 1.71 -9.80
C THR A 81 -6.99 0.36 -10.17
N VAL A 82 -7.78 -0.23 -9.26
CA VAL A 82 -8.39 -1.55 -9.48
C VAL A 82 -9.86 -1.55 -9.13
N SER A 83 -10.63 -2.49 -9.68
CA SER A 83 -11.96 -2.78 -9.14
C SER A 83 -11.84 -3.46 -7.77
N LYS A 84 -12.65 -3.05 -6.78
CA LYS A 84 -12.72 -3.76 -5.49
C LYS A 84 -12.93 -5.26 -5.63
N LYS A 85 -13.59 -5.71 -6.71
CA LYS A 85 -13.87 -7.13 -7.00
C LYS A 85 -12.61 -8.00 -7.14
N ILE A 86 -11.45 -7.43 -7.45
CA ILE A 86 -10.21 -8.20 -7.59
C ILE A 86 -9.44 -8.35 -6.27
N ILE A 87 -9.85 -7.63 -5.21
CA ILE A 87 -9.26 -7.76 -3.88
C ILE A 87 -9.59 -9.15 -3.33
N ARG A 88 -8.54 -9.90 -2.96
CA ARG A 88 -8.66 -11.29 -2.52
C ARG A 88 -8.92 -11.39 -1.02
N ARG A 89 -8.31 -10.52 -0.22
CA ARG A 89 -8.37 -10.61 1.24
C ARG A 89 -8.04 -9.27 1.89
N ASP A 90 -8.70 -8.99 3.01
CA ASP A 90 -8.32 -7.94 3.95
C ASP A 90 -7.28 -8.49 4.94
N LEU A 91 -6.14 -7.81 5.06
CA LEU A 91 -5.05 -8.22 5.95
C LEU A 91 -5.09 -7.44 7.27
N GLY A 92 -5.45 -6.16 7.21
CA GLY A 92 -5.38 -5.24 8.34
C GLY A 92 -5.47 -3.80 7.89
N GLU A 93 -4.98 -2.88 8.71
CA GLU A 93 -5.01 -1.45 8.42
C GLU A 93 -3.81 -0.70 9.00
N LEU A 94 -3.49 0.41 8.35
CA LEU A 94 -2.46 1.32 8.83
C LEU A 94 -2.82 1.92 10.19
N SER A 95 -1.82 2.12 11.04
CA SER A 95 -1.98 2.91 12.26
C SER A 95 -2.21 4.41 11.97
N PRO A 96 -2.77 5.20 12.91
CA PRO A 96 -2.91 6.64 12.75
C PRO A 96 -1.62 7.35 12.35
N ARG A 97 -0.49 6.96 12.96
CA ARG A 97 0.84 7.51 12.65
C ARG A 97 1.26 7.22 11.21
N GLN A 98 1.06 5.99 10.75
CA GLN A 98 1.36 5.59 9.37
C GLN A 98 0.46 6.32 8.36
N ARG A 99 -0.82 6.56 8.70
CA ARG A 99 -1.74 7.34 7.86
C ARG A 99 -1.22 8.77 7.65
N THR A 100 -0.80 9.45 8.71
CA THR A 100 -0.22 10.79 8.63
C THR A 100 1.04 10.81 7.75
N ASN A 101 1.94 9.83 7.92
CA ASN A 101 3.14 9.73 7.08
C ASN A 101 2.79 9.54 5.60
N ILE A 102 1.83 8.66 5.29
CA ILE A 102 1.39 8.46 3.90
C ILE A 102 0.78 9.74 3.33
N ASP A 103 -0.04 10.47 4.09
CA ASP A 103 -0.65 11.70 3.62
C ASP A 103 0.41 12.74 3.25
N SER A 104 1.42 12.96 4.11
CA SER A 104 2.55 13.85 3.82
C SER A 104 3.38 13.39 2.61
N MET A 105 3.65 12.09 2.50
CA MET A 105 4.42 11.54 1.37
C MET A 105 3.63 11.56 0.06
N LEU A 106 2.30 11.46 0.08
CA LEU A 106 1.45 11.62 -1.09
C LEU A 106 1.44 13.06 -1.59
N SER A 107 1.34 14.02 -0.67
CA SER A 107 1.53 15.44 -0.97
C SER A 107 2.89 15.68 -1.66
N LEU A 108 3.95 15.13 -1.08
CA LEU A 108 5.30 15.21 -1.66
C LEU A 108 5.38 14.55 -3.06
N LEU A 109 4.77 13.38 -3.24
CA LEU A 109 4.77 12.65 -4.51
C LEU A 109 4.13 13.46 -5.65
N PHE A 110 3.02 14.14 -5.36
CA PHE A 110 2.24 14.88 -6.34
C PHE A 110 2.59 16.38 -6.40
N GLY A 111 3.47 16.86 -5.52
CA GLY A 111 3.90 18.26 -5.47
C GLY A 111 2.81 19.23 -5.00
N ILE A 112 1.95 18.79 -4.07
CA ILE A 112 0.82 19.56 -3.53
C ILE A 112 0.90 19.77 -2.02
#